data_AF-A0AAU9FUV3-F1
#
_entry.id   AF-A0AAU9FUV3-F1
#
_cell.length_a   1.000
_cell.length_b   1.000
_cell.length_c   1.000
_cell.angle_alpha   90.00
_cell.angle_beta   90.00
_cell.angle_gamma   90.00
#
_symmetry.space_group_name_H-M   'P 1'
#
loop_
_entity.id
_entity.type
_entity.pdbx_description
1 polymer ?
#
loop_
_entity_poly.entity_id
_entity_poly.type
_entity_poly.pdbx_seq_one_letter_code
_entity_poly.pdbx_strand_id
1 'polypeptide(L)'
;MPFSPHSCCPYKSSNYIIIFCFAALSFVSVAIVMFLLHSLTVLCLILATCQAKSIKKAQANLLEPTFGLDNWQGKWFPYAPGEPHIPKVQRVPETTTTATITDDWTGKWFPYAPGEPHVIKSQTASTSLATEEPSTDGWNGKWFPQDPHKHQQEAEKPSKEINCDDGMSNLSVDYDPNDVRQSFNVLCISSNRSIYDPNMSREALLTEHFLPSAYVPPSKCLNVSIEYTHLPPTNGPFRPLPAEYGAYSYLPPQRYMRNLAEGAIVMLYHPCAFQGQVDQLQQIVGGCLYRHLISPSQSLSPERPLALLAWSHILEMSVVDKHLVADFIKKHAKQGPLAVENLARLVDKRQSYKAGLQTEARLVTTGDDYELCGYLEEQM
;
A
#
# COMPACT_ATOMS: atom_id res chain seq x y z
N MET A 1 -7.21 -38.04 98.66
CA MET A 1 -7.66 -37.73 97.29
C MET A 1 -9.16 -37.95 97.22
N PRO A 2 -9.91 -37.24 96.37
CA PRO A 2 -9.79 -35.84 95.92
C PRO A 2 -11.01 -35.03 96.47
N PHE A 3 -11.51 -33.89 95.97
CA PHE A 3 -11.17 -32.99 94.86
C PHE A 3 -11.38 -31.51 95.31
N SER A 4 -11.62 -30.56 94.39
CA SER A 4 -11.85 -29.12 94.62
C SER A 4 -13.04 -28.62 93.76
N PRO A 5 -13.75 -27.52 94.09
CA PRO A 5 -14.90 -27.04 93.31
C PRO A 5 -14.50 -26.04 92.21
N HIS A 6 -15.31 -25.95 91.14
CA HIS A 6 -15.25 -24.84 90.18
C HIS A 6 -16.63 -24.33 89.77
N SER A 7 -16.75 -23.01 89.73
CA SER A 7 -17.94 -22.24 89.38
C SER A 7 -18.06 -22.04 87.86
N CYS A 8 -19.27 -22.04 87.31
CA CYS A 8 -19.56 -21.59 85.94
C CYS A 8 -20.45 -20.35 85.93
N CYS A 9 -20.05 -19.34 85.15
CA CYS A 9 -20.84 -18.16 84.80
C CYS A 9 -20.95 -18.03 83.27
N PRO A 10 -21.89 -17.24 82.72
CA PRO A 10 -22.45 -17.49 81.39
C PRO A 10 -21.69 -16.86 80.22
N TYR A 11 -21.60 -17.59 79.10
CA TYR A 11 -20.96 -17.16 77.85
C TYR A 11 -22.02 -16.92 76.76
N LYS A 12 -22.63 -15.72 76.72
CA LYS A 12 -23.68 -15.39 75.72
C LYS A 12 -23.69 -13.96 75.15
N SER A 13 -22.86 -13.04 75.67
CA SER A 13 -22.81 -11.63 75.21
C SER A 13 -21.80 -11.35 74.10
N SER A 14 -20.79 -12.20 73.90
CA SER A 14 -19.64 -11.90 73.01
C SER A 14 -19.98 -11.93 71.51
N ASN A 15 -20.86 -12.83 71.06
CA ASN A 15 -21.15 -13.02 69.62
C ASN A 15 -21.84 -11.82 68.96
N TYR A 16 -22.69 -11.07 69.68
CA TYR A 16 -23.39 -9.93 69.09
C TYR A 16 -22.46 -8.78 68.73
N ILE A 17 -21.41 -8.54 69.53
CA ILE A 17 -20.43 -7.47 69.30
C ILE A 17 -19.63 -7.75 68.01
N ILE A 18 -19.19 -9.00 67.82
CA ILE A 18 -18.42 -9.40 66.62
C ILE A 18 -19.26 -9.24 65.35
N ILE A 19 -20.54 -9.66 65.38
CA ILE A 19 -21.46 -9.52 64.24
C ILE A 19 -21.71 -8.05 63.90
N PHE A 20 -21.92 -7.19 64.92
CA PHE A 20 -22.08 -5.74 64.69
C PHE A 20 -20.82 -5.09 64.12
N CYS A 21 -19.62 -5.46 64.60
CA CYS A 21 -18.36 -4.96 64.03
C CYS A 21 -18.18 -5.36 62.57
N PHE A 22 -18.45 -6.62 62.20
CA PHE A 22 -18.36 -7.06 60.81
C PHE A 22 -19.36 -6.37 59.88
N ALA A 23 -20.60 -6.18 60.34
CA ALA A 23 -21.60 -5.40 59.60
C ALA A 23 -21.14 -3.96 59.39
N ALA A 24 -20.65 -3.29 60.44
CA ALA A 24 -20.17 -1.91 60.36
C ALA A 24 -18.99 -1.75 59.38
N LEU A 25 -17.99 -2.65 59.40
CA LEU A 25 -16.89 -2.62 58.41
C LEU A 25 -17.39 -2.85 56.98
N SER A 26 -18.39 -3.73 56.77
CA SER A 26 -18.98 -3.95 55.45
C SER A 26 -19.68 -2.69 54.92
N PHE A 27 -20.49 -2.01 55.75
CA PHE A 27 -21.12 -0.74 55.36
C PHE A 27 -20.11 0.37 55.04
N VAL A 28 -19.02 0.48 55.81
CA VAL A 28 -17.95 1.44 55.52
C VAL A 28 -17.25 1.12 54.19
N SER A 29 -16.99 -0.16 53.90
CA SER A 29 -16.40 -0.59 52.62
C SER A 29 -17.30 -0.24 51.43
N VAL A 30 -18.60 -0.52 51.51
CA VAL A 30 -19.57 -0.18 50.44
C VAL A 30 -19.65 1.34 50.26
N ALA A 31 -19.70 2.12 51.35
CA ALA A 31 -19.72 3.58 51.27
C ALA A 31 -18.47 4.16 50.57
N ILE A 32 -17.28 3.62 50.86
CA ILE A 32 -16.01 4.00 50.20
C ILE A 32 -16.08 3.67 48.69
N VAL A 33 -16.54 2.48 48.32
CA VAL A 33 -16.67 2.09 46.90
C VAL A 33 -17.66 3.00 46.16
N MET A 34 -18.81 3.32 46.76
CA MET A 34 -19.78 4.24 46.15
C MET A 34 -19.25 5.67 46.03
N PHE A 35 -18.44 6.14 46.99
CA PHE A 35 -17.81 7.46 46.95
C PHE A 35 -16.72 7.54 45.88
N LEU A 36 -15.90 6.50 45.74
CA LEU A 36 -14.89 6.40 44.68
C LEU A 36 -15.54 6.35 43.29
N LEU A 37 -16.63 5.59 43.13
CA LEU A 37 -17.39 5.53 41.88
C LEU A 37 -18.00 6.90 41.52
N HIS A 38 -18.61 7.60 42.48
CA HIS A 38 -19.10 8.96 42.26
C HIS A 38 -17.97 9.92 41.88
N SER A 39 -16.84 9.90 42.60
CA SER A 39 -15.67 10.73 42.30
C SER A 39 -15.14 10.49 40.87
N LEU A 40 -15.10 9.23 40.43
CA LEU A 40 -14.70 8.88 39.06
C LEU A 40 -15.70 9.41 38.02
N THR A 41 -17.01 9.25 38.23
CA THR A 41 -18.03 9.77 37.30
C THR A 41 -17.98 11.30 37.17
N VAL A 42 -17.77 12.03 38.28
CA VAL A 42 -17.61 13.49 38.27
C VAL A 42 -16.33 13.89 37.53
N LEU A 43 -15.22 13.17 37.71
CA LEU A 43 -13.98 13.41 36.98
C LEU A 43 -14.16 13.20 35.46
N CYS A 44 -14.85 12.11 35.05
CA CYS A 44 -15.18 11.86 33.64
C CYS A 44 -16.05 12.97 33.03
N LEU A 45 -17.06 13.47 33.77
CA LEU A 45 -17.89 14.60 33.33
C LEU A 45 -17.06 15.89 33.17
N ILE A 46 -16.17 16.19 34.11
CA ILE A 46 -15.27 17.35 34.02
C ILE A 46 -14.39 17.23 32.76
N LEU A 47 -13.73 16.08 32.53
CA LEU A 47 -12.89 15.84 31.36
C LEU A 47 -13.66 16.01 30.03
N ALA A 48 -14.89 15.47 29.94
CA ALA A 48 -15.74 15.64 28.77
C ALA A 48 -16.08 17.11 28.49
N THR A 49 -16.41 17.90 29.53
CA THR A 49 -16.69 19.35 29.36
C THR A 49 -15.47 20.18 29.00
N CYS A 50 -14.26 19.76 29.38
CA CYS A 50 -13.01 20.40 28.96
C CYS A 50 -12.73 20.15 27.46
N GLN A 51 -12.91 18.92 26.97
CA GLN A 51 -12.74 18.61 25.54
C GLN A 51 -13.74 19.41 24.67
N ALA A 52 -15.01 19.48 25.08
CA ALA A 52 -16.04 20.25 24.37
C ALA A 52 -15.74 21.77 24.26
N LYS A 53 -14.95 22.34 25.18
CA LYS A 53 -14.49 23.74 25.11
C LYS A 53 -13.26 23.92 24.22
N SER A 54 -12.41 22.90 24.10
CA SER A 54 -11.24 22.93 23.21
C SER A 54 -11.66 22.95 21.73
N ILE A 55 -12.58 22.06 21.34
CA ILE A 55 -13.05 21.90 19.95
C ILE A 55 -13.60 23.22 19.38
N LYS A 56 -14.41 23.95 20.16
CA LYS A 56 -14.98 25.25 19.74
C LYS A 56 -13.94 26.35 19.51
N LYS A 57 -12.71 26.20 20.03
CA LYS A 57 -11.62 27.18 19.83
C LYS A 57 -10.72 26.82 18.63
N ALA A 58 -10.65 25.54 18.26
CA ALA A 58 -9.95 25.09 17.06
C ALA A 58 -10.71 25.47 15.77
N GLN A 59 -12.05 25.32 15.76
CA GLN A 59 -12.88 25.63 14.60
C GLN A 59 -12.92 27.11 14.18
N ALA A 60 -12.42 28.04 15.01
CA ALA A 60 -12.43 29.48 14.74
C ALA A 60 -11.18 29.99 13.98
N ASN A 61 -10.13 29.16 13.81
CA ASN A 61 -8.86 29.54 13.19
C ASN A 61 -8.61 28.85 11.83
N LEU A 62 -9.64 28.27 11.20
CA LEU A 62 -9.54 27.50 9.96
C LEU A 62 -10.44 28.07 8.85
N LEU A 63 -10.27 29.37 8.58
CA LEU A 63 -10.78 30.00 7.36
C LEU A 63 -9.67 30.83 6.69
N GLU A 64 -9.60 30.68 5.37
CA GLU A 64 -8.73 31.34 4.38
C GLU A 64 -7.25 30.90 4.29
N PRO A 65 -6.94 30.08 3.27
CA PRO A 65 -5.70 30.17 2.52
C PRO A 65 -5.93 31.02 1.25
N THR A 66 -5.50 32.29 1.27
CA THR A 66 -5.46 33.13 0.07
C THR A 66 -4.32 32.69 -0.86
N PHE A 67 -4.60 31.79 -1.80
CA PHE A 67 -3.68 31.50 -2.89
C PHE A 67 -3.83 32.52 -4.02
N GLY A 68 -2.76 33.29 -4.26
CA GLY A 68 -2.69 34.22 -5.39
C GLY A 68 -2.66 33.48 -6.73
N LEU A 69 -3.48 33.93 -7.67
CA LEU A 69 -3.51 33.44 -9.04
C LEU A 69 -2.41 34.13 -9.87
N ASP A 70 -1.29 33.45 -10.09
CA ASP A 70 -0.28 33.88 -11.07
C ASP A 70 -0.46 33.17 -12.43
N ASN A 71 -0.38 33.99 -13.49
CA ASN A 71 -0.81 33.68 -14.85
C ASN A 71 -0.16 32.43 -15.48
N TRP A 72 -0.92 31.36 -15.63
CA TRP A 72 -0.55 30.22 -16.49
C TRP A 72 -0.82 30.52 -17.97
N GLN A 73 0.22 30.54 -18.81
CA GLN A 73 0.11 30.71 -20.26
C GLN A 73 0.33 29.37 -20.98
N GLY A 74 -0.76 28.60 -21.14
CA GLY A 74 -0.76 27.29 -21.79
C GLY A 74 -0.43 27.34 -23.29
N LYS A 75 0.87 27.24 -23.64
CA LYS A 75 1.34 27.12 -25.04
C LYS A 75 1.59 25.69 -25.52
N TRP A 76 1.58 24.70 -24.63
CA TRP A 76 1.89 23.30 -24.98
C TRP A 76 0.95 22.25 -24.34
N PHE A 77 0.09 22.64 -23.41
CA PHE A 77 -0.92 21.77 -22.81
C PHE A 77 -2.23 22.56 -22.61
N PRO A 78 -3.40 21.95 -22.83
CA PRO A 78 -4.69 22.64 -22.71
C PRO A 78 -5.20 22.80 -21.25
N TYR A 79 -4.57 22.15 -20.27
CA TYR A 79 -4.94 22.21 -18.85
C TYR A 79 -3.71 22.38 -17.95
N ALA A 80 -3.90 22.99 -16.78
CA ALA A 80 -2.86 23.12 -15.77
C ALA A 80 -2.68 21.80 -14.97
N PRO A 81 -1.49 21.53 -14.39
CA PRO A 81 -1.26 20.32 -13.61
C PRO A 81 -2.12 20.30 -12.33
N GLY A 82 -2.87 19.21 -12.12
CA GLY A 82 -3.59 18.96 -10.86
C GLY A 82 -5.12 18.94 -10.93
N GLU A 83 -5.75 19.28 -12.07
CA GLU A 83 -7.21 19.11 -12.22
C GLU A 83 -7.60 17.63 -12.44
N PRO A 84 -8.65 17.11 -11.76
CA PRO A 84 -9.18 15.77 -12.01
C PRO A 84 -9.91 15.69 -13.36
N HIS A 85 -9.57 14.67 -14.16
CA HIS A 85 -10.15 14.45 -15.49
C HIS A 85 -11.63 14.04 -15.42
N ILE A 86 -12.54 15.01 -15.50
CA ILE A 86 -13.97 14.76 -15.76
C ILE A 86 -14.24 14.95 -17.26
N PRO A 87 -14.65 13.91 -18.01
CA PRO A 87 -14.98 14.06 -19.43
C PRO A 87 -16.30 14.82 -19.60
N LYS A 88 -16.21 16.15 -19.72
CA LYS A 88 -17.34 16.98 -20.18
C LYS A 88 -17.64 16.66 -21.63
N VAL A 89 -18.71 15.90 -21.87
CA VAL A 89 -19.28 15.70 -23.21
C VAL A 89 -19.92 17.02 -23.66
N GLN A 90 -19.10 17.88 -24.26
CA GLN A 90 -19.57 19.17 -24.78
C GLN A 90 -20.26 18.98 -26.13
N ARG A 91 -21.58 18.80 -26.08
CA ARG A 91 -22.43 18.85 -27.27
C ARG A 91 -22.50 20.30 -27.76
N VAL A 92 -21.75 20.62 -28.80
CA VAL A 92 -21.69 21.98 -29.38
C VAL A 92 -23.01 22.27 -30.12
N PRO A 93 -23.64 23.45 -29.93
CA PRO A 93 -24.78 23.87 -30.74
C PRO A 93 -24.34 24.25 -32.16
N GLU A 94 -25.15 23.95 -33.17
CA GLU A 94 -24.95 24.47 -34.52
C GLU A 94 -25.09 25.99 -34.52
N THR A 95 -23.98 26.71 -34.70
CA THR A 95 -24.00 28.15 -34.97
C THR A 95 -23.71 28.38 -36.45
N THR A 96 -24.76 28.68 -37.20
CA THR A 96 -24.67 29.06 -38.61
C THR A 96 -23.99 30.42 -38.75
N THR A 97 -22.69 30.44 -39.00
CA THR A 97 -21.96 31.68 -39.32
C THR A 97 -21.26 31.53 -40.67
N THR A 98 -21.83 32.16 -41.69
CA THR A 98 -21.25 32.25 -43.03
C THR A 98 -19.95 33.05 -42.98
N ALA A 99 -18.80 32.38 -43.03
CA ALA A 99 -17.49 32.99 -43.18
C ALA A 99 -16.82 32.44 -44.44
N THR A 100 -16.76 33.27 -45.49
CA THR A 100 -16.02 32.96 -46.71
C THR A 100 -14.52 33.02 -46.43
N ILE A 101 -13.92 31.87 -46.18
CA ILE A 101 -12.48 31.66 -46.27
C ILE A 101 -12.27 30.52 -47.25
N THR A 102 -11.70 30.83 -48.42
CA THR A 102 -11.19 29.82 -49.36
C THR A 102 -9.89 29.27 -48.79
N ASP A 103 -9.97 28.11 -48.17
CA ASP A 103 -8.81 27.45 -47.56
C ASP A 103 -8.04 26.69 -48.67
N ASP A 104 -6.96 27.29 -49.19
CA ASP A 104 -6.07 26.71 -50.21
C ASP A 104 -5.21 25.59 -49.59
N TRP A 105 -5.89 24.53 -49.16
CA TRP A 105 -5.28 23.40 -48.47
C TRP A 105 -4.46 22.54 -49.44
N THR A 106 -3.15 22.46 -49.19
CA THR A 106 -2.17 21.74 -50.03
C THR A 106 -1.46 20.60 -49.28
N GLY A 107 -2.04 20.14 -48.17
CA GLY A 107 -1.44 19.17 -47.27
C GLY A 107 -1.43 17.73 -47.81
N LYS A 108 -0.25 17.19 -48.15
CA LYS A 108 -0.09 15.79 -48.62
C LYS A 108 -0.31 14.70 -47.56
N TRP A 109 -0.88 15.03 -46.40
CA TRP A 109 -0.89 14.15 -45.20
C TRP A 109 -2.23 13.46 -44.92
N PHE A 110 -3.30 13.86 -45.61
CA PHE A 110 -4.58 13.16 -45.60
C PHE A 110 -5.09 13.04 -47.04
N PRO A 111 -5.80 11.97 -47.44
CA PRO A 111 -6.29 11.86 -48.81
C PRO A 111 -7.53 12.74 -49.11
N TYR A 112 -8.18 13.31 -48.09
CA TYR A 112 -9.38 14.14 -48.21
C TYR A 112 -9.36 15.29 -47.20
N ALA A 113 -10.04 16.40 -47.55
CA ALA A 113 -10.22 17.53 -46.64
C ALA A 113 -11.28 17.24 -45.55
N PRO A 114 -11.22 17.91 -44.38
CA PRO A 114 -12.22 17.70 -43.33
C PRO A 114 -13.61 18.20 -43.75
N GLY A 115 -14.58 17.29 -43.89
CA GLY A 115 -15.98 17.64 -44.14
C GLY A 115 -16.72 16.80 -45.19
N GLU A 116 -16.01 15.99 -45.99
CA GLU A 116 -16.67 15.14 -47.00
C GLU A 116 -17.21 13.82 -46.40
N PRO A 117 -18.48 13.43 -46.68
CA PRO A 117 -19.06 12.20 -46.17
C PRO A 117 -18.50 10.95 -46.88
N HIS A 118 -17.92 10.03 -46.10
CA HIS A 118 -17.28 8.82 -46.62
C HIS A 118 -18.31 7.79 -47.11
N VAL A 119 -18.55 7.71 -48.42
CA VAL A 119 -19.36 6.64 -49.02
C VAL A 119 -18.50 5.40 -49.25
N ILE A 120 -18.58 4.43 -48.34
CA ILE A 120 -17.97 3.11 -48.52
C ILE A 120 -18.72 2.38 -49.64
N LYS A 121 -18.18 2.41 -50.86
CA LYS A 121 -18.62 1.51 -51.94
C LYS A 121 -18.12 0.10 -51.65
N SER A 122 -19.01 -0.72 -51.10
CA SER A 122 -18.86 -2.18 -51.19
C SER A 122 -18.85 -2.57 -52.67
N GLN A 123 -17.74 -3.16 -53.14
CA GLN A 123 -17.69 -3.81 -54.45
C GLN A 123 -17.33 -5.28 -54.30
N THR A 124 -18.41 -6.05 -54.29
CA THR A 124 -18.54 -7.43 -54.74
C THR A 124 -17.57 -7.80 -55.87
N ALA A 125 -17.06 -9.03 -55.84
CA ALA A 125 -16.07 -9.54 -56.77
C ALA A 125 -16.52 -9.54 -58.25
N SER A 126 -15.60 -9.20 -59.14
CA SER A 126 -15.62 -9.67 -60.54
C SER A 126 -14.19 -9.71 -61.13
N THR A 127 -13.86 -10.84 -61.75
CA THR A 127 -12.55 -11.19 -62.33
C THR A 127 -12.25 -10.43 -63.63
N SER A 128 -11.04 -9.86 -63.76
CA SER A 128 -10.37 -9.68 -65.06
C SER A 128 -8.87 -9.41 -64.91
N LEU A 129 -8.03 -10.10 -65.67
CA LEU A 129 -6.59 -9.82 -65.82
C LEU A 129 -6.38 -8.46 -66.51
N ALA A 130 -5.39 -7.68 -66.05
CA ALA A 130 -4.48 -6.91 -66.91
C ALA A 130 -3.24 -6.42 -66.14
N THR A 131 -2.07 -6.89 -66.59
CA THR A 131 -0.79 -6.18 -66.77
C THR A 131 -0.22 -5.29 -65.66
N GLU A 132 0.97 -5.66 -65.20
CA GLU A 132 1.89 -4.84 -64.41
C GLU A 132 2.49 -3.67 -65.22
N GLU A 133 2.54 -2.48 -64.63
CA GLU A 133 3.45 -1.38 -65.01
C GLU A 133 4.02 -0.79 -63.70
N PRO A 134 5.35 -0.55 -63.58
CA PRO A 134 5.98 -0.31 -62.29
C PRO A 134 5.98 1.16 -61.88
N SER A 135 5.18 1.54 -60.88
CA SER A 135 5.31 2.84 -60.21
C SER A 135 6.59 2.88 -59.35
N THR A 136 7.62 3.56 -59.83
CA THR A 136 8.93 3.70 -59.19
C THR A 136 8.92 4.67 -58.00
N ASP A 137 8.22 4.32 -56.93
CA ASP A 137 8.25 5.07 -55.67
C ASP A 137 9.37 4.55 -54.78
N GLY A 138 10.60 5.00 -55.08
CA GLY A 138 11.84 4.63 -54.38
C GLY A 138 11.91 5.14 -52.95
N TRP A 139 11.17 4.52 -52.03
CA TRP A 139 11.13 4.91 -50.62
C TRP A 139 12.29 4.32 -49.81
N ASN A 140 13.35 5.12 -49.62
CA ASN A 140 14.50 4.78 -48.75
C ASN A 140 14.37 5.44 -47.36
N GLY A 141 13.27 5.17 -46.65
CA GLY A 141 12.95 5.81 -45.37
C GLY A 141 13.34 5.00 -44.12
N LYS A 142 14.55 5.20 -43.58
CA LYS A 142 14.98 4.61 -42.27
C LYS A 142 14.32 5.28 -41.04
N TRP A 143 13.01 5.53 -41.08
CA TRP A 143 12.28 6.26 -40.03
C TRP A 143 11.28 5.42 -39.22
N PHE A 144 11.05 4.16 -39.61
CA PHE A 144 10.36 3.16 -38.80
C PHE A 144 11.16 1.85 -38.80
N PRO A 145 11.25 1.11 -37.66
CA PRO A 145 12.00 -0.15 -37.62
C PRO A 145 11.40 -1.33 -38.42
N GLN A 146 10.20 -1.20 -38.97
CA GLN A 146 9.48 -2.29 -39.66
C GLN A 146 8.71 -1.78 -40.89
N ASP A 147 8.64 -2.64 -41.91
CA ASP A 147 7.99 -2.40 -43.20
C ASP A 147 6.52 -2.84 -43.16
N PRO A 148 5.55 -2.02 -43.61
CA PRO A 148 4.12 -2.32 -43.51
C PRO A 148 3.65 -3.53 -44.33
N HIS A 149 4.48 -4.07 -45.25
CA HIS A 149 4.13 -5.24 -46.05
C HIS A 149 4.67 -6.57 -45.49
N LYS A 150 5.32 -6.57 -44.32
CA LYS A 150 5.70 -7.79 -43.59
C LYS A 150 4.74 -8.17 -42.46
N HIS A 151 3.48 -8.42 -42.79
CA HIS A 151 2.65 -9.29 -41.95
C HIS A 151 2.87 -10.76 -42.36
N GLN A 152 3.06 -11.64 -41.38
CA GLN A 152 3.38 -13.08 -41.52
C GLN A 152 4.86 -13.47 -41.78
N GLN A 153 5.82 -12.75 -41.19
CA GLN A 153 6.95 -13.44 -40.57
C GLN A 153 6.77 -13.40 -39.07
N GLU A 154 6.79 -14.59 -38.47
CA GLU A 154 6.58 -14.93 -37.06
C GLU A 154 6.46 -13.72 -36.12
N ALA A 155 5.22 -13.43 -35.70
CA ALA A 155 5.04 -12.93 -34.35
C ALA A 155 5.75 -13.95 -33.45
N GLU A 156 6.85 -13.55 -32.82
CA GLU A 156 7.56 -14.41 -31.88
C GLU A 156 6.52 -14.92 -30.90
N LYS A 157 6.26 -16.24 -30.94
CA LYS A 157 5.47 -16.90 -29.90
C LYS A 157 6.08 -16.43 -28.57
N PRO A 158 5.27 -16.04 -27.56
CA PRO A 158 5.80 -15.74 -26.25
C PRO A 158 6.74 -16.89 -25.89
N SER A 159 8.00 -16.55 -25.69
CA SER A 159 9.09 -17.53 -25.69
C SER A 159 8.70 -18.63 -24.72
N LYS A 160 8.66 -19.89 -25.21
CA LYS A 160 8.23 -21.08 -24.45
C LYS A 160 8.68 -20.91 -23.01
N GLU A 161 7.72 -20.72 -22.10
CA GLU A 161 7.93 -20.24 -20.75
C GLU A 161 9.14 -20.94 -20.12
N ILE A 162 10.30 -20.29 -20.18
CA ILE A 162 11.53 -20.86 -19.67
C ILE A 162 11.35 -20.76 -18.17
N ASN A 163 11.07 -21.89 -17.54
CA ASN A 163 10.98 -21.99 -16.09
C ASN A 163 12.36 -21.65 -15.49
N CYS A 164 12.57 -20.35 -15.27
CA CYS A 164 13.87 -19.74 -14.95
C CYS A 164 13.95 -19.23 -13.50
N ASP A 165 12.90 -19.51 -12.74
CA ASP A 165 12.71 -19.21 -11.34
C ASP A 165 11.64 -20.18 -10.81
N ASP A 166 12.07 -21.19 -10.07
CA ASP A 166 11.21 -22.19 -9.41
C ASP A 166 10.98 -21.87 -7.92
N GLY A 167 11.56 -20.75 -7.44
CA GLY A 167 11.47 -20.31 -6.05
C GLY A 167 12.24 -21.19 -5.05
N MET A 168 13.04 -22.15 -5.52
CA MET A 168 13.73 -23.15 -4.69
C MET A 168 15.22 -23.30 -5.03
N SER A 169 15.59 -23.23 -6.31
CA SER A 169 16.96 -23.39 -6.80
C SER A 169 17.61 -22.04 -7.11
N ASN A 170 18.96 -22.03 -7.08
CA ASN A 170 19.80 -20.86 -7.38
C ASN A 170 19.42 -19.57 -6.60
N LEU A 171 18.85 -19.71 -5.39
CA LEU A 171 18.37 -18.58 -4.60
C LEU A 171 19.49 -17.64 -4.13
N SER A 172 20.71 -18.15 -4.01
CA SER A 172 21.92 -17.43 -3.60
C SER A 172 22.29 -16.21 -4.45
N VAL A 173 21.64 -16.02 -5.61
CA VAL A 173 21.73 -14.80 -6.42
C VAL A 173 21.06 -13.59 -5.75
N ASP A 174 19.98 -13.82 -4.98
CA ASP A 174 19.28 -12.78 -4.21
C ASP A 174 19.49 -12.95 -2.70
N TYR A 175 19.29 -14.18 -2.20
CA TYR A 175 19.39 -14.55 -0.79
C TYR A 175 19.39 -16.08 -0.64
N ASP A 176 20.34 -16.64 0.10
CA ASP A 176 20.32 -18.06 0.49
C ASP A 176 19.99 -18.19 1.99
N PRO A 177 18.80 -18.73 2.35
CA PRO A 177 18.43 -18.95 3.75
C PRO A 177 19.38 -19.89 4.52
N ASN A 178 20.15 -20.73 3.83
CA ASN A 178 21.08 -21.68 4.44
C ASN A 178 22.49 -21.10 4.63
N ASP A 179 22.79 -19.95 4.00
CA ASP A 179 24.09 -19.31 4.12
C ASP A 179 24.17 -18.50 5.42
N VAL A 180 24.79 -19.08 6.43
CA VAL A 180 25.01 -18.45 7.74
C VAL A 180 25.69 -17.08 7.66
N ARG A 181 26.43 -16.78 6.58
CA ARG A 181 27.05 -15.45 6.36
C ARG A 181 26.00 -14.37 6.12
N GLN A 182 24.78 -14.72 5.68
CA GLN A 182 23.69 -13.79 5.42
C GLN A 182 22.81 -13.53 6.65
N SER A 183 23.17 -14.08 7.82
CA SER A 183 22.48 -13.83 9.10
C SER A 183 22.42 -12.35 9.49
N PHE A 184 23.32 -11.50 8.96
CA PHE A 184 23.27 -10.05 9.21
C PHE A 184 21.96 -9.41 8.72
N ASN A 185 21.27 -9.99 7.74
CA ASN A 185 19.98 -9.48 7.27
C ASN A 185 18.87 -9.54 8.34
N VAL A 186 19.01 -10.44 9.32
CA VAL A 186 17.98 -10.76 10.34
C VAL A 186 18.42 -10.36 11.75
N LEU A 187 19.73 -10.26 12.01
CA LEU A 187 20.27 -10.00 13.35
C LEU A 187 20.52 -8.52 13.62
N CYS A 188 20.15 -8.07 14.83
CA CYS A 188 20.59 -6.77 15.34
C CYS A 188 22.07 -6.82 15.77
N ILE A 189 22.95 -6.32 14.90
CA ILE A 189 24.41 -6.25 15.12
C ILE A 189 24.83 -4.93 15.82
N SER A 190 23.94 -3.93 15.93
CA SER A 190 24.29 -2.66 16.58
C SER A 190 24.67 -2.83 18.05
N SER A 191 25.86 -2.35 18.40
CA SER A 191 26.36 -2.32 19.78
C SER A 191 25.59 -1.33 20.66
N ASN A 192 25.20 -0.20 20.08
CA ASN A 192 24.27 0.72 20.71
C ASN A 192 22.86 0.47 20.14
N ARG A 193 21.96 -0.09 20.95
CA ARG A 193 20.57 -0.33 20.54
C ARG A 193 19.66 0.88 20.78
N SER A 194 20.00 1.80 21.69
CA SER A 194 19.12 2.92 22.03
C SER A 194 18.96 3.96 20.91
N ILE A 195 19.80 3.92 19.88
CA ILE A 195 19.61 4.72 18.65
C ILE A 195 18.39 4.27 17.82
N TYR A 196 17.81 3.10 18.13
CA TYR A 196 16.59 2.56 17.52
C TYR A 196 15.39 2.64 18.47
N ASP A 197 15.53 3.28 19.64
CA ASP A 197 14.41 3.47 20.58
C ASP A 197 13.38 4.45 19.97
N PRO A 198 12.06 4.27 20.24
CA PRO A 198 11.02 5.03 19.54
C PRO A 198 11.07 6.51 19.90
N ASN A 199 11.28 7.39 18.91
CA ASN A 199 11.40 8.83 19.15
C ASN A 199 10.11 9.58 18.76
N MET A 200 9.32 9.94 19.78
CA MET A 200 8.06 10.70 19.63
C MET A 200 8.22 12.10 19.00
N SER A 201 9.44 12.66 18.95
CA SER A 201 9.71 13.93 18.26
C SER A 201 10.10 13.76 16.79
N ARG A 202 10.23 12.50 16.30
CA ARG A 202 10.58 12.21 14.91
C ARG A 202 9.34 11.87 14.09
N GLU A 203 8.83 12.87 13.39
CA GLU A 203 7.70 12.73 12.46
C GLU A 203 7.97 11.66 11.39
N ALA A 204 6.89 10.96 11.00
CA ALA A 204 6.90 10.03 9.88
C ALA A 204 7.23 10.74 8.56
N LEU A 205 7.86 10.02 7.63
CA LEU A 205 8.26 10.55 6.33
C LEU A 205 7.57 9.75 5.22
N LEU A 206 6.73 10.43 4.44
CA LEU A 206 6.15 9.89 3.21
C LEU A 206 7.01 10.32 2.02
N THR A 207 7.61 9.35 1.33
CA THR A 207 8.45 9.56 0.14
C THR A 207 7.78 8.91 -1.08
N GLU A 208 7.57 9.70 -2.13
CA GLU A 208 7.08 9.24 -3.43
C GLU A 208 8.22 9.24 -4.46
N HIS A 209 8.37 8.14 -5.20
CA HIS A 209 9.34 8.01 -6.29
C HIS A 209 8.62 8.17 -7.62
N PHE A 210 8.86 9.29 -8.31
CA PHE A 210 8.21 9.57 -9.58
C PHE A 210 8.47 8.48 -10.63
N LEU A 211 7.40 7.96 -11.23
CA LEU A 211 7.42 7.04 -12.37
C LEU A 211 6.48 7.53 -13.47
N PRO A 212 6.86 7.42 -14.76
CA PRO A 212 5.93 7.61 -15.86
C PRO A 212 4.75 6.64 -15.77
N SER A 213 3.54 7.09 -16.09
CA SER A 213 2.32 6.24 -16.08
C SER A 213 2.39 5.03 -17.03
N ALA A 214 3.23 5.10 -18.06
CA ALA A 214 3.51 4.01 -18.99
C ALA A 214 4.64 3.06 -18.53
N TYR A 215 5.22 3.25 -17.35
CA TYR A 215 6.30 2.40 -16.84
C TYR A 215 5.77 1.03 -16.42
N VAL A 216 6.16 0.00 -17.15
CA VAL A 216 5.94 -1.40 -16.78
C VAL A 216 7.26 -2.01 -16.30
N PRO A 217 7.36 -2.47 -15.04
CA PRO A 217 8.58 -3.11 -14.54
C PRO A 217 8.88 -4.44 -15.25
N PRO A 218 10.13 -4.70 -15.66
CA PRO A 218 10.49 -5.94 -16.35
C PRO A 218 10.73 -7.09 -15.37
N SER A 219 10.22 -8.28 -15.72
CA SER A 219 10.56 -9.53 -15.03
C SER A 219 11.99 -9.97 -15.38
N LYS A 220 12.76 -10.45 -14.40
CA LYS A 220 14.16 -10.90 -14.57
C LYS A 220 14.43 -12.25 -13.91
N CYS A 221 14.81 -13.24 -14.72
CA CYS A 221 15.23 -14.57 -14.30
C CYS A 221 16.49 -14.57 -13.40
N LEU A 222 16.69 -15.64 -12.61
CA LEU A 222 17.79 -15.78 -11.63
C LEU A 222 19.21 -15.80 -12.24
N ASN A 223 19.36 -15.80 -13.57
CA ASN A 223 20.66 -15.67 -14.24
C ASN A 223 21.18 -14.21 -14.29
N VAL A 224 20.40 -13.22 -13.85
CA VAL A 224 20.77 -11.80 -13.83
C VAL A 224 20.54 -11.21 -12.44
N SER A 225 21.50 -10.41 -11.95
CA SER A 225 21.35 -9.62 -10.73
C SER A 225 20.35 -8.46 -10.92
N ILE A 226 19.70 -8.05 -9.82
CA ILE A 226 18.79 -6.90 -9.84
C ILE A 226 19.29 -5.88 -8.81
N GLU A 227 19.68 -4.72 -9.33
CA GLU A 227 20.02 -3.53 -8.57
C GLU A 227 18.88 -2.51 -8.66
N TYR A 228 18.76 -1.67 -7.63
CA TYR A 228 17.72 -0.64 -7.52
C TYR A 228 18.34 0.74 -7.30
N THR A 229 17.63 1.78 -7.70
CA THR A 229 18.11 3.18 -7.65
C THR A 229 18.01 3.82 -6.28
N HIS A 230 17.25 3.23 -5.36
CA HIS A 230 16.93 3.74 -4.03
C HIS A 230 16.66 2.57 -3.07
N LEU A 231 16.77 2.83 -1.77
CA LEU A 231 16.57 1.85 -0.70
C LEU A 231 15.70 2.46 0.42
N PRO A 232 14.71 1.73 0.98
CA PRO A 232 14.12 0.51 0.43
C PRO A 232 13.56 0.73 -0.99
N PRO A 233 13.70 -0.25 -1.91
CA PRO A 233 13.18 -0.08 -3.26
C PRO A 233 11.67 -0.28 -3.30
N THR A 234 10.98 0.62 -4.02
CA THR A 234 9.51 0.60 -4.21
C THR A 234 9.08 0.36 -5.65
N ASN A 235 10.06 0.31 -6.57
CA ASN A 235 9.88 0.10 -7.98
C ASN A 235 11.17 -0.45 -8.62
N GLY A 236 11.03 -1.03 -9.80
CA GLY A 236 12.12 -1.62 -10.56
C GLY A 236 11.80 -3.04 -11.05
N PRO A 237 12.80 -3.74 -11.60
CA PRO A 237 12.64 -5.13 -12.05
C PRO A 237 12.35 -6.09 -10.89
N PHE A 238 11.70 -7.22 -11.18
CA PHE A 238 11.29 -8.21 -10.16
C PHE A 238 11.56 -9.67 -10.59
N ARG A 239 11.52 -10.62 -9.65
CA ARG A 239 11.58 -12.07 -9.96
C ARG A 239 10.24 -12.62 -10.46
N PRO A 240 10.23 -13.53 -11.45
CA PRO A 240 9.00 -14.09 -12.01
C PRO A 240 8.02 -14.62 -10.95
N LEU A 241 8.49 -15.36 -9.96
CA LEU A 241 7.64 -15.85 -8.88
C LEU A 241 7.47 -14.80 -7.77
N PRO A 242 6.23 -14.33 -7.52
CA PRO A 242 5.93 -13.45 -6.40
C PRO A 242 6.05 -14.20 -5.06
N ALA A 243 6.32 -13.46 -3.99
CA ALA A 243 6.27 -14.00 -2.64
C ALA A 243 4.85 -14.43 -2.27
N GLU A 244 4.73 -15.50 -1.49
CA GLU A 244 3.49 -15.83 -0.78
C GLU A 244 3.17 -14.74 0.24
N TYR A 245 1.90 -14.37 0.42
CA TYR A 245 1.56 -13.31 1.38
C TYR A 245 1.77 -13.80 2.82
N GLY A 246 2.31 -12.94 3.69
CA GLY A 246 2.63 -13.31 5.08
C GLY A 246 3.94 -12.73 5.63
N ALA A 247 4.40 -13.28 6.75
CA ALA A 247 5.63 -12.85 7.42
C ALA A 247 6.80 -13.81 7.16
N TYR A 248 7.97 -13.23 6.91
CA TYR A 248 9.21 -13.93 6.56
C TYR A 248 10.32 -13.66 7.59
N SER A 249 11.19 -14.64 7.79
CA SER A 249 12.45 -14.46 8.52
C SER A 249 13.37 -13.46 7.82
N TYR A 250 13.35 -13.46 6.48
CA TYR A 250 13.86 -12.44 5.59
C TYR A 250 13.28 -12.64 4.20
N LEU A 251 12.93 -11.55 3.52
CA LEU A 251 12.46 -11.54 2.13
C LEU A 251 13.28 -10.53 1.33
N PRO A 252 14.17 -10.96 0.41
CA PRO A 252 14.98 -10.02 -0.38
C PRO A 252 14.09 -9.16 -1.29
N PRO A 253 14.49 -7.90 -1.59
CA PRO A 253 13.66 -6.98 -2.37
C PRO A 253 13.21 -7.49 -3.73
N GLN A 254 14.06 -8.29 -4.39
CA GLN A 254 13.80 -8.94 -5.67
C GLN A 254 12.54 -9.84 -5.65
N ARG A 255 12.15 -10.35 -4.47
CA ARG A 255 11.00 -11.23 -4.28
C ARG A 255 9.71 -10.49 -3.93
N TYR A 256 9.75 -9.39 -3.17
CA TYR A 256 8.55 -8.60 -2.89
C TYR A 256 8.20 -7.57 -3.98
N MET A 257 9.14 -7.21 -4.86
CA MET A 257 8.93 -6.17 -5.87
C MET A 257 7.75 -6.47 -6.82
N ARG A 258 7.53 -7.75 -7.16
CA ARG A 258 6.36 -8.16 -7.94
C ARG A 258 5.06 -7.95 -7.16
N ASN A 259 5.03 -8.30 -5.88
CA ASN A 259 3.87 -8.11 -5.02
C ASN A 259 3.53 -6.61 -4.88
N LEU A 260 4.53 -5.72 -4.74
CA LEU A 260 4.32 -4.27 -4.80
C LEU A 260 3.69 -3.83 -6.13
N ALA A 261 4.22 -4.31 -7.26
CA ALA A 261 3.67 -3.99 -8.59
C ALA A 261 2.21 -4.48 -8.79
N GLU A 262 1.82 -5.55 -8.09
CA GLU A 262 0.47 -6.10 -8.03
C GLU A 262 -0.43 -5.42 -6.97
N GLY A 263 0.08 -4.43 -6.23
CA GLY A 263 -0.67 -3.64 -5.24
C GLY A 263 -0.68 -4.20 -3.81
N ALA A 264 0.28 -5.05 -3.44
CA ALA A 264 0.49 -5.45 -2.05
C ALA A 264 1.13 -4.34 -1.20
N ILE A 265 1.03 -4.46 0.12
CA ILE A 265 1.78 -3.64 1.07
C ILE A 265 2.93 -4.46 1.66
N VAL A 266 4.15 -3.92 1.65
CA VAL A 266 5.31 -4.56 2.32
C VAL A 266 5.65 -3.77 3.57
N MET A 267 5.51 -4.40 4.73
CA MET A 267 6.06 -3.90 5.99
C MET A 267 7.52 -4.32 6.13
N LEU A 268 8.39 -3.33 6.29
CA LEU A 268 9.78 -3.54 6.69
C LEU A 268 10.02 -3.01 8.10
N TYR A 269 10.92 -3.67 8.83
CA TYR A 269 11.41 -3.20 10.12
C TYR A 269 12.90 -3.47 10.26
N HIS A 270 13.63 -2.61 10.96
CA HIS A 270 15.04 -2.84 11.23
C HIS A 270 15.17 -3.93 12.30
N PRO A 271 16.10 -4.90 12.20
CA PRO A 271 16.30 -5.92 13.24
C PRO A 271 16.58 -5.40 14.66
N CYS A 272 17.06 -4.16 14.78
CA CYS A 272 17.26 -3.48 16.07
C CYS A 272 16.07 -2.61 16.53
N ALA A 273 14.99 -2.51 15.76
CA ALA A 273 13.81 -1.72 16.12
C ALA A 273 13.20 -2.20 17.44
N PHE A 274 12.60 -1.27 18.19
CA PHE A 274 11.91 -1.62 19.43
C PHE A 274 10.75 -2.58 19.17
N GLN A 275 10.83 -3.80 19.71
CA GLN A 275 9.91 -4.89 19.38
C GLN A 275 8.44 -4.53 19.55
N GLY A 276 8.06 -3.79 20.60
CA GLY A 276 6.66 -3.40 20.81
C GLY A 276 6.09 -2.47 19.72
N GLN A 277 6.93 -1.74 18.98
CA GLN A 277 6.51 -0.98 17.79
C GLN A 277 6.41 -1.89 16.56
N VAL A 278 7.33 -2.85 16.42
CA VAL A 278 7.25 -3.89 15.36
C VAL A 278 5.96 -4.70 15.50
N ASP A 279 5.68 -5.22 16.70
CA ASP A 279 4.47 -5.99 17.02
C ASP A 279 3.19 -5.17 16.74
N GLN A 280 3.18 -3.90 17.15
CA GLN A 280 2.06 -2.99 16.90
C GLN A 280 1.82 -2.80 15.39
N LEU A 281 2.87 -2.58 14.59
CA LEU A 281 2.73 -2.41 13.14
C LEU A 281 2.33 -3.71 12.44
N GLN A 282 2.88 -4.85 12.85
CA GLN A 282 2.50 -6.18 12.34
C GLN A 282 1.02 -6.49 12.59
N GLN A 283 0.53 -6.22 13.81
CA GLN A 283 -0.88 -6.37 14.16
C GLN A 283 -1.78 -5.47 13.29
N ILE A 284 -1.36 -4.23 13.05
CA ILE A 284 -2.16 -3.31 12.23
C ILE A 284 -2.24 -3.80 10.79
N VAL A 285 -1.09 -4.09 10.16
CA VAL A 285 -0.99 -4.54 8.77
C VAL A 285 -1.70 -5.88 8.57
N GLY A 286 -1.44 -6.88 9.41
CA GLY A 286 -2.08 -8.21 9.36
C GLY A 286 -3.54 -8.25 9.84
N GLY A 287 -4.07 -7.12 10.33
CA GLY A 287 -5.49 -6.87 10.50
C GLY A 287 -6.12 -6.06 9.36
N CYS A 288 -5.33 -5.32 8.58
CA CYS A 288 -5.82 -4.37 7.58
C CYS A 288 -6.11 -4.98 6.21
N LEU A 289 -5.27 -5.91 5.74
CA LEU A 289 -5.41 -6.54 4.43
C LEU A 289 -4.78 -7.94 4.42
N TYR A 290 -5.28 -8.81 3.54
CA TYR A 290 -4.68 -10.11 3.25
C TYR A 290 -3.36 -9.96 2.47
N ARG A 291 -3.31 -9.08 1.46
CA ARG A 291 -2.12 -8.90 0.59
C ARG A 291 -1.00 -8.08 1.23
N HIS A 292 -0.47 -8.57 2.34
CA HIS A 292 0.69 -8.00 3.00
C HIS A 292 1.91 -8.93 2.95
N LEU A 293 3.09 -8.33 3.06
CA LEU A 293 4.36 -9.01 3.30
C LEU A 293 5.05 -8.34 4.48
N ILE A 294 5.66 -9.12 5.38
CA ILE A 294 6.41 -8.61 6.53
C ILE A 294 7.83 -9.20 6.49
N SER A 295 8.86 -8.36 6.57
CA SER A 295 10.27 -8.81 6.61
C SER A 295 11.15 -7.83 7.41
N PRO A 296 12.19 -8.31 8.11
CA PRO A 296 13.27 -7.43 8.52
C PRO A 296 14.01 -6.83 7.32
N SER A 297 14.62 -5.65 7.50
CA SER A 297 15.57 -5.05 6.56
C SER A 297 16.61 -4.17 7.25
N GLN A 298 17.88 -4.35 6.89
CA GLN A 298 19.00 -3.48 7.28
C GLN A 298 19.04 -2.15 6.51
N SER A 299 18.13 -1.92 5.55
CA SER A 299 18.09 -0.70 4.73
C SER A 299 17.41 0.50 5.41
N LEU A 300 16.84 0.31 6.60
CA LEU A 300 16.10 1.35 7.33
C LEU A 300 17.02 2.10 8.30
N SER A 301 16.80 3.41 8.41
CA SER A 301 17.60 4.26 9.29
C SER A 301 17.29 4.01 10.78
N PRO A 302 18.24 4.29 11.71
CA PRO A 302 17.94 4.26 13.14
C PRO A 302 16.84 5.24 13.56
N GLU A 303 16.75 6.41 12.89
CA GLU A 303 15.73 7.42 13.20
C GLU A 303 14.31 6.96 12.84
N ARG A 304 14.18 6.15 11.78
CA ARG A 304 12.91 5.59 11.30
C ARG A 304 13.07 4.10 10.97
N PRO A 305 13.11 3.24 12.00
CA PRO A 305 13.45 1.83 11.83
C PRO A 305 12.24 0.97 11.45
N LEU A 306 11.14 1.58 11.00
CA LEU A 306 9.90 0.96 10.56
C LEU A 306 9.49 1.60 9.23
N ALA A 307 9.03 0.80 8.27
CA ALA A 307 8.50 1.33 7.03
C ALA A 307 7.33 0.50 6.47
N LEU A 308 6.41 1.18 5.78
CA LEU A 308 5.47 0.56 4.86
C LEU A 308 5.83 0.96 3.43
N LEU A 309 5.88 -0.01 2.53
CA LEU A 309 6.08 0.19 1.11
C LEU A 309 4.78 -0.14 0.37
N ALA A 310 4.47 0.69 -0.62
CA ALA A 310 3.55 0.38 -1.70
C ALA A 310 4.28 0.63 -3.03
N TRP A 311 3.64 0.36 -4.18
CA TRP A 311 4.26 0.72 -5.45
C TRP A 311 4.60 2.22 -5.47
N SER A 312 5.86 2.54 -5.77
CA SER A 312 6.45 3.89 -5.80
C SER A 312 6.37 4.73 -4.51
N HIS A 313 5.93 4.18 -3.36
CA HIS A 313 5.71 4.95 -2.13
C HIS A 313 6.32 4.29 -0.88
N ILE A 314 6.95 5.10 -0.02
CA ILE A 314 7.50 4.69 1.28
C ILE A 314 6.88 5.56 2.37
N LEU A 315 6.34 4.95 3.43
CA LEU A 315 6.07 5.60 4.71
C LEU A 315 7.06 5.10 5.76
N GLU A 316 8.09 5.89 6.08
CA GLU A 316 9.05 5.59 7.14
C GLU A 316 8.59 6.19 8.49
N MET A 317 8.76 5.48 9.59
CA MET A 317 8.26 5.86 10.92
C MET A 317 9.27 5.57 12.04
N SER A 318 9.33 6.45 13.03
CA SER A 318 10.03 6.19 14.31
C SER A 318 9.11 5.54 15.35
N VAL A 319 7.84 5.97 15.34
CA VAL A 319 6.75 5.49 16.20
C VAL A 319 5.55 5.19 15.30
N VAL A 320 4.81 4.13 15.61
CA VAL A 320 3.63 3.68 14.87
C VAL A 320 2.43 4.57 15.19
N ASP A 321 2.04 5.39 14.23
CA ASP A 321 0.74 6.06 14.21
C ASP A 321 -0.29 5.16 13.51
N LYS A 322 -1.35 4.78 14.24
CA LYS A 322 -2.41 3.89 13.72
C LYS A 322 -3.18 4.50 12.56
N HIS A 323 -3.47 5.81 12.62
CA HIS A 323 -4.26 6.50 11.61
C HIS A 323 -3.43 6.65 10.33
N LEU A 324 -2.18 7.10 10.46
CA LEU A 324 -1.28 7.29 9.32
C LEU A 324 -1.00 5.97 8.59
N VAL A 325 -0.85 4.86 9.32
CA VAL A 325 -0.73 3.52 8.75
C VAL A 325 -2.00 3.10 8.01
N ALA A 326 -3.18 3.27 8.63
CA ALA A 326 -4.44 2.90 8.01
C ALA A 326 -4.71 3.73 6.74
N ASP A 327 -4.45 5.03 6.78
CA ASP A 327 -4.60 5.94 5.64
C ASP A 327 -3.62 5.60 4.52
N PHE A 328 -2.36 5.26 4.83
CA PHE A 328 -1.40 4.80 3.83
C PHE A 328 -1.87 3.51 3.14
N ILE A 329 -2.34 2.52 3.91
CA ILE A 329 -2.86 1.27 3.36
C ILE A 329 -4.09 1.53 2.50
N LYS A 330 -5.09 2.29 2.99
CA LYS A 330 -6.31 2.63 2.25
C LYS A 330 -6.00 3.42 0.97
N LYS A 331 -5.00 4.30 0.99
CA LYS A 331 -4.62 5.15 -0.15
C LYS A 331 -3.78 4.43 -1.20
N HIS A 332 -2.94 3.46 -0.81
CA HIS A 332 -1.91 2.90 -1.72
C HIS A 332 -1.98 1.38 -1.94
N ALA A 333 -2.75 0.62 -1.15
CA ALA A 333 -3.00 -0.79 -1.46
C ALA A 333 -3.81 -0.94 -2.75
N LYS A 334 -3.66 -2.09 -3.40
CA LYS A 334 -4.32 -2.46 -4.68
C LYS A 334 -3.97 -1.53 -5.85
N GLN A 335 -2.88 -0.76 -5.74
CA GLN A 335 -2.37 0.12 -6.79
C GLN A 335 -0.98 -0.31 -7.25
N GLY A 336 -0.78 -0.35 -8.56
CA GLY A 336 0.48 -0.71 -9.20
C GLY A 336 0.27 -1.07 -10.67
N PRO A 337 1.32 -1.12 -11.49
CA PRO A 337 1.22 -1.37 -12.94
C PRO A 337 0.76 -2.79 -13.29
N LEU A 338 0.75 -3.72 -12.33
CA LEU A 338 0.27 -5.10 -12.48
C LEU A 338 -0.95 -5.39 -11.58
N ALA A 339 -1.52 -4.38 -10.92
CA ALA A 339 -2.71 -4.54 -10.09
C ALA A 339 -3.94 -4.80 -10.98
N VAL A 340 -4.73 -5.83 -10.64
CA VAL A 340 -5.96 -6.19 -11.36
C VAL A 340 -7.11 -6.46 -10.39
N GLU A 341 -8.34 -6.12 -10.79
CA GLU A 341 -9.51 -6.05 -9.92
C GLU A 341 -9.86 -7.38 -9.21
N ASN A 342 -9.59 -8.52 -9.86
CA ASN A 342 -9.89 -9.87 -9.36
C ASN A 342 -8.59 -10.70 -9.24
N LEU A 343 -7.52 -10.10 -8.71
CA LEU A 343 -6.19 -10.72 -8.61
C LEU A 343 -6.20 -12.04 -7.84
N ALA A 344 -7.12 -12.25 -6.88
CA ALA A 344 -7.24 -13.51 -6.12
C ALA A 344 -7.32 -14.74 -7.03
N ARG A 345 -8.08 -14.66 -8.15
CA ARG A 345 -8.24 -15.76 -9.12
C ARG A 345 -6.93 -16.20 -9.80
N LEU A 346 -5.92 -15.32 -9.80
CA LEU A 346 -4.56 -15.59 -10.28
C LEU A 346 -3.67 -16.08 -9.13
N VAL A 347 -3.83 -15.53 -7.92
CA VAL A 347 -3.08 -15.95 -6.71
C VAL A 347 -3.38 -17.41 -6.37
N ASP A 348 -4.64 -17.82 -6.32
CA ASP A 348 -5.07 -19.17 -5.93
C ASP A 348 -4.54 -20.30 -6.85
N LYS A 349 -4.03 -19.94 -8.03
CA LYS A 349 -3.61 -20.88 -9.09
C LYS A 349 -2.14 -20.78 -9.47
N ARG A 350 -1.40 -19.77 -8.98
CA ARG A 350 0.00 -19.56 -9.33
C ARG A 350 0.92 -20.24 -8.32
N GLN A 351 2.14 -20.52 -8.76
CA GLN A 351 3.23 -20.84 -7.85
C GLN A 351 3.72 -19.56 -7.16
N SER A 352 4.19 -19.70 -5.92
CA SER A 352 4.66 -18.61 -5.07
C SER A 352 6.01 -18.96 -4.43
N TYR A 353 6.83 -17.94 -4.17
CA TYR A 353 8.08 -18.08 -3.45
C TYR A 353 7.82 -18.17 -1.94
N LYS A 354 8.27 -19.27 -1.31
CA LYS A 354 8.05 -19.56 0.13
C LYS A 354 9.31 -19.71 0.97
N ALA A 355 10.51 -19.55 0.40
CA ALA A 355 11.73 -19.68 1.19
C ALA A 355 11.84 -18.53 2.22
N GLY A 356 12.09 -18.87 3.48
CA GLY A 356 12.06 -17.92 4.61
C GLY A 356 10.67 -17.57 5.15
N LEU A 357 9.58 -18.09 4.57
CA LEU A 357 8.21 -17.85 5.05
C LEU A 357 8.01 -18.48 6.45
N GLN A 358 7.56 -17.68 7.41
CA GLN A 358 7.28 -18.12 8.79
C GLN A 358 5.79 -18.34 9.03
N THR A 359 4.94 -17.43 8.54
CA THR A 359 3.48 -17.52 8.66
C THR A 359 2.83 -16.96 7.40
N GLU A 360 1.88 -17.70 6.84
CA GLU A 360 1.06 -17.21 5.72
C GLU A 360 0.05 -16.16 6.22
N ALA A 361 -0.24 -15.17 5.37
CA ALA A 361 -1.24 -14.16 5.66
C ALA A 361 -2.63 -14.80 5.75
N ARG A 362 -3.35 -14.50 6.83
CA ARG A 362 -4.76 -14.87 6.97
C ARG A 362 -5.62 -13.99 6.07
N LEU A 363 -6.72 -14.54 5.55
CA LEU A 363 -7.79 -13.73 4.96
C LEU A 363 -8.39 -12.83 6.04
N VAL A 364 -8.44 -11.52 5.76
CA VAL A 364 -9.03 -10.52 6.66
C VAL A 364 -10.50 -10.32 6.31
N THR A 365 -10.79 -9.91 5.08
CA THR A 365 -12.15 -9.70 4.56
C THR A 365 -12.43 -10.67 3.41
N THR A 366 -11.63 -10.60 2.36
CA THR A 366 -11.73 -11.43 1.14
C THR A 366 -10.35 -11.58 0.49
N GLY A 367 -10.17 -12.55 -0.39
CA GLY A 367 -8.92 -12.68 -1.17
C GLY A 367 -8.63 -11.49 -2.09
N ASP A 368 -9.62 -10.63 -2.36
CA ASP A 368 -9.50 -9.42 -3.17
C ASP A 368 -9.40 -8.11 -2.36
N ASP A 369 -9.33 -8.19 -1.02
CA ASP A 369 -9.22 -7.04 -0.12
C ASP A 369 -10.26 -5.94 -0.45
N TYR A 370 -11.54 -6.32 -0.59
CA TYR A 370 -12.62 -5.36 -0.90
C TYR A 370 -12.76 -4.27 0.17
N GLU A 371 -12.57 -4.63 1.43
CA GLU A 371 -12.55 -3.73 2.57
C GLU A 371 -11.16 -3.78 3.21
N LEU A 372 -10.58 -2.59 3.45
CA LEU A 372 -9.24 -2.38 4.00
C LEU A 372 -9.35 -1.72 5.37
N CYS A 373 -8.71 -2.32 6.38
CA CYS A 373 -8.68 -1.80 7.76
C CYS A 373 -10.05 -1.62 8.46
N GLY A 374 -11.11 -2.32 8.04
CA GLY A 374 -12.46 -2.15 8.59
C GLY A 374 -12.56 -2.22 10.12
N TYR A 375 -11.85 -3.18 10.73
CA TYR A 375 -11.80 -3.35 12.20
C TYR A 375 -11.22 -2.14 12.98
N LEU A 376 -10.50 -1.22 12.34
CA LEU A 376 -10.02 0.01 12.97
C LEU A 376 -11.12 1.07 13.06
N GLU A 377 -12.10 1.05 12.15
CA GLU A 377 -13.22 2.00 12.16
C GLU A 377 -14.17 1.78 13.35
N GLU A 378 -14.16 0.58 13.95
CA GLU A 378 -14.87 0.26 15.20
C GLU A 378 -14.10 0.67 16.47
N GLN A 379 -12.82 1.04 16.35
CA GLN A 379 -11.91 1.34 17.48
C GLN A 379 -11.40 2.79 17.48
N MET A 380 -11.91 3.63 16.58
CA MET A 380 -11.62 5.05 16.41
C MET A 380 -12.82 5.91 16.79
#